data_AF-A0A261QPM5-F1
#
_entry.id   AF-A0A261QPM5-F1
#
_cell.length_a   1.000
_cell.length_b   1.000
_cell.length_c   1.000
_cell.angle_alpha   90.00
_cell.angle_beta   90.00
_cell.angle_gamma   90.00
#
_symmetry.space_group_name_H-M   'P 1'
#
loop_
_entity.id
_entity.type
_entity.pdbx_description
1 polymer ?
#
loop_
_entity_poly.entity_id
_entity_poly.type
_entity_poly.pdbx_seq_one_letter_code
_entity_poly.pdbx_strand_id
1 'polypeptide(L)' 'MLLALRRDPRKVSTTHQLKIDKSELIKDILKYPDAYQKERAERFGICQKTIWQTLKKRRVTYKKTGNAFK' A
#
# COMPACT_ATOMS: atom_id res chain seq x y z
N MET A 1 -34.18 37.31 -10.90
CA MET A 1 -32.84 36.83 -11.34
C MET A 1 -32.28 35.87 -10.30
N LEU A 2 -32.30 34.56 -10.54
CA LEU A 2 -31.46 33.60 -9.80
C LEU A 2 -31.25 32.39 -10.71
N LEU A 3 -30.22 32.48 -11.55
CA LEU A 3 -29.77 31.39 -12.40
C LEU A 3 -29.03 30.38 -11.50
N ALA A 4 -29.73 29.33 -11.09
CA ALA A 4 -29.10 28.21 -10.40
C ALA A 4 -28.07 27.57 -11.34
N LEU A 5 -26.79 27.77 -11.04
CA LEU A 5 -25.69 27.06 -11.68
C LEU A 5 -25.92 25.56 -11.51
N ARG A 6 -26.38 24.89 -12.58
CA ARG A 6 -26.38 23.43 -12.70
C ARG A 6 -24.94 22.96 -12.58
N ARG A 7 -24.53 22.55 -11.37
CA ARG A 7 -23.28 21.81 -11.19
C ARG A 7 -23.47 20.46 -11.87
N ASP A 8 -22.91 20.32 -13.06
CA ASP A 8 -22.77 19.03 -13.75
C ASP A 8 -22.12 18.02 -12.78
N PRO A 9 -22.71 16.84 -12.55
CA PRO A 9 -22.14 15.86 -11.63
C PRO A 9 -20.80 15.40 -12.16
N ARG A 10 -19.71 15.98 -11.63
CA ARG A 10 -18.33 15.54 -11.88
C ARG A 10 -18.29 14.01 -11.77
N LYS A 11 -17.89 13.31 -12.84
CA LYS A 11 -17.67 11.86 -12.83
C LYS A 11 -16.83 11.48 -11.61
N VAL A 12 -17.43 10.73 -10.70
CA VAL A 12 -16.71 10.14 -9.58
C VAL A 12 -15.73 9.12 -10.14
N SER A 13 -14.44 9.45 -10.12
CA SER A 13 -13.39 8.53 -10.52
C SER A 13 -13.43 7.32 -9.58
N THR A 14 -13.72 6.14 -10.12
CA THR A 14 -13.72 4.90 -9.35
C THR A 14 -12.29 4.69 -8.83
N THR A 15 -12.14 4.49 -7.52
CA THR A 15 -10.82 4.26 -6.95
C THR A 15 -10.27 2.95 -7.49
N HIS A 16 -9.12 2.99 -8.17
CA HIS A 16 -8.45 1.78 -8.67
C HIS A 16 -8.21 0.82 -7.50
N GLN A 17 -8.84 -0.36 -7.57
CA GLN A 17 -8.63 -1.45 -6.61
C GLN A 17 -7.18 -1.92 -6.73
N LEU A 18 -6.49 -2.04 -5.59
CA LEU A 18 -5.14 -2.63 -5.57
C LEU A 18 -5.27 -4.13 -5.81
N LYS A 19 -4.38 -4.71 -6.62
CA LYS A 19 -4.33 -6.17 -6.87
C LYS A 19 -3.95 -7.02 -5.65
N ILE A 20 -3.67 -6.40 -4.50
CA ILE A 20 -3.20 -7.06 -3.28
C ILE A 20 -4.30 -7.06 -2.22
N ASP A 21 -4.51 -8.24 -1.64
CA ASP A 21 -5.30 -8.35 -0.43
C ASP A 21 -4.56 -7.79 0.78
N LYS A 22 -5.24 -6.82 1.36
CA LYS A 22 -4.79 -5.97 2.45
C LYS A 22 -4.43 -6.76 3.70
N SER A 23 -5.22 -7.77 4.02
CA SER A 23 -5.07 -8.66 5.17
C SER A 23 -3.88 -9.61 4.98
N GLU A 24 -3.69 -10.14 3.76
CA GLU A 24 -2.60 -11.06 3.44
C GLU A 24 -1.24 -10.37 3.54
N LEU A 25 -1.12 -9.14 3.02
CA LEU A 25 0.13 -8.38 3.15
C LEU A 25 0.51 -8.14 4.62
N ILE A 26 -0.47 -7.87 5.50
CA ILE A 26 -0.21 -7.69 6.93
C ILE A 26 0.29 -9.01 7.56
N LYS A 27 -0.33 -10.14 7.22
CA LYS A 27 0.14 -11.46 7.69
C LYS A 27 1.57 -11.74 7.23
N ASP A 28 1.92 -11.40 5.99
CA ASP A 28 3.29 -11.57 5.46
C ASP A 28 4.30 -10.64 6.16
N ILE A 29 3.92 -9.40 6.48
CA ILE A 29 4.76 -8.48 7.27
C ILE A 29 5.02 -9.03 8.67
N LEU A 30 4.00 -9.57 9.33
CA LEU A 30 4.15 -10.16 10.67
C LEU A 30 5.00 -11.43 10.64
N LYS A 31 4.82 -12.28 9.61
CA LYS A 31 5.57 -13.53 9.47
C LYS A 31 7.03 -13.30 9.10
N TYR A 32 7.31 -12.25 8.33
CA TYR A 32 8.65 -11.93 7.85
C TYR A 32 8.90 -10.43 7.99
N PRO A 33 9.22 -9.91 9.19
CA PRO A 33 9.40 -8.48 9.41
C PRO A 33 10.58 -7.91 8.61
N ASP A 34 11.66 -8.68 8.47
CA ASP A 34 12.91 -8.24 7.84
C ASP A 34 12.96 -8.49 6.32
N ALA A 35 11.92 -9.12 5.75
CA ALA A 35 11.90 -9.42 4.32
C ALA A 35 11.85 -8.16 3.45
N TYR A 36 12.65 -8.18 2.37
CA TYR A 36 12.74 -7.08 1.43
C TYR A 36 11.49 -7.00 0.54
N GLN A 37 11.21 -5.80 0.01
CA GLN A 37 10.05 -5.58 -0.86
C GLN A 37 10.07 -6.45 -2.13
N LYS A 38 11.27 -6.78 -2.64
CA LYS A 38 11.45 -7.66 -3.80
C LYS A 38 10.99 -9.10 -3.50
N GLU A 39 11.43 -9.66 -2.38
CA GLU A 39 11.05 -11.01 -1.93
C GLU A 39 9.54 -11.12 -1.70
N ARG A 40 8.94 -10.08 -1.11
CA ARG A 40 7.47 -10.02 -0.95
C ARG A 40 6.78 -9.98 -2.31
N ALA A 41 7.27 -9.16 -3.23
CA ALA A 41 6.75 -9.08 -4.59
C ALA A 41 6.78 -10.43 -5.31
N GLU A 42 7.84 -11.21 -5.15
CA GLU A 42 7.96 -12.57 -5.72
C GLU A 42 6.91 -13.52 -5.12
N ARG A 43 6.67 -13.47 -3.81
CA ARG A 43 5.63 -14.29 -3.15
C ARG A 43 4.21 -13.97 -3.61
N PHE A 44 3.92 -12.69 -3.80
CA PHE A 44 2.61 -12.23 -4.26
C PHE A 44 2.48 -12.24 -5.80
N GLY A 45 3.56 -12.51 -6.55
CA GLY A 45 3.57 -12.48 -8.01
C GLY A 45 3.33 -11.09 -8.61
N ILE A 46 3.72 -10.02 -7.92
CA ILE A 46 3.37 -8.63 -8.28
C ILE A 46 4.63 -7.76 -8.32
N CYS A 47 4.57 -6.63 -9.04
CA CYS A 47 5.66 -5.65 -9.06
C CYS A 47 5.96 -5.08 -7.66
N GLN A 48 7.25 -4.93 -7.34
CA GLN A 48 7.75 -4.29 -6.12
C GLN A 48 7.14 -2.91 -5.85
N LYS A 49 6.88 -2.12 -6.91
CA LYS A 49 6.28 -0.79 -6.79
C LYS A 49 4.91 -0.83 -6.10
N THR A 50 4.12 -1.88 -6.36
CA THR A 50 2.80 -2.07 -5.74
C THR A 50 2.92 -2.37 -4.24
N ILE A 51 3.91 -3.18 -3.84
CA ILE A 51 4.23 -3.46 -2.43
C ILE A 51 4.59 -2.13 -1.74
N TRP A 52 5.50 -1.35 -2.32
CA TRP A 52 5.92 -0.06 -1.77
C TRP A 52 4.74 0.92 -1.60
N GLN A 53 3.89 1.09 -2.62
CA GLN A 53 2.73 1.97 -2.54
C GLN A 53 1.76 1.53 -1.43
N THR A 54 1.57 0.22 -1.26
CA THR A 54 0.67 -0.34 -0.25
C THR A 54 1.23 -0.14 1.16
N LEU A 55 2.52 -0.40 1.37
CA LEU A 55 3.22 -0.15 2.64
C LEU A 55 3.17 1.34 3.01
N LYS A 56 3.45 2.23 2.04
CA LYS A 56 3.40 3.69 2.23
C LYS A 56 1.99 4.17 2.62
N LYS A 57 0.94 3.68 1.95
CA LYS A 57 -0.45 3.99 2.32
C LYS A 57 -0.80 3.54 3.75
N ARG A 58 -0.21 2.43 4.22
CA ARG A 58 -0.42 1.89 5.56
C ARG A 58 0.49 2.47 6.64
N ARG A 59 1.42 3.35 6.28
CA ARG A 59 2.41 3.93 7.20
C ARG A 59 3.24 2.87 7.94
N VAL A 60 3.50 1.73 7.31
CA VAL A 60 4.42 0.72 7.84
C VAL A 60 5.85 1.22 7.63
N THR A 61 6.62 1.33 8.71
CA THR A 61 8.01 1.76 8.69
C THR A 61 8.92 0.68 9.28
N TYR A 62 10.10 0.55 8.69
CA TYR A 62 11.14 -0.34 9.22
C TYR A 62 11.98 0.43 10.23
N LYS A 63 12.04 -0.05 11.48
CA LYS A 63 12.89 0.52 12.52
C LYS A 63 14.17 -0.31 12.60
N LYS A 64 15.32 0.32 12.41
CA LYS A 64 16.61 -0.33 12.62
C LYS A 64 16.76 -0.62 14.12
N THR A 65 16.79 -1.90 14.47
CA THR A 65 17.20 -2.35 15.81
C THR A 65 18.71 -2.22 15.92
N GLY A 66 19.16 -1.38 16.86
CA GLY A 66 20.56 -1.17 17.15
C GLY A 66 21.12 -2.28 18.02
N ASN A 67 21.15 -3.53 17.55
CA ASN A 67 22.09 -4.50 18.10
C ASN A 67 23.46 -4.17 17.52
N ALA A 68 24.07 -3.12 18.07
CA ALA A 68 25.51 -2.99 18.05
C ALA A 68 26.05 -4.20 18.82
N PHE A 69 26.85 -5.02 18.15
CA PHE A 69 27.53 -6.18 18.71
C PHE A 69 28.02 -5.88 20.14
N LYS A 70 27.57 -6.68 21.11
CA LYS A 70 28.11 -6.72 22.47
C LYS A 70 29.22 -7.74 22.54
#